data_AF-A0A3C0L3U2-F1
#
_entry.id   AF-A0A3C0L3U2-F1
#
_cell.length_a   1.000
_cell.length_b   1.000
_cell.length_c   1.000
_cell.angle_alpha   90.00
_cell.angle_beta   90.00
_cell.angle_gamma   90.00
#
_symmetry.space_group_name_H-M   'P 1'
#
loop_
_entity.id
_entity.type
_entity.pdbx_description
1 polymer ?
#
loop_
_entity_poly.entity_id
_entity_poly.type
_entity_poly.pdbx_seq_one_letter_code
_entity_poly.pdbx_strand_id
1 'polypeptide(L)'
;APILHETMMTQGLAEPATEASNVSARMELKKGDIEAGFAAADVIVERAYDTPTVHQGYIEPHATTVVFNDNGPSMIWCPTQGHFDVRARVAQLMNLELGQIKVVASEIGGGFGGKTTVYLEPVALILSKKSGRPVKMEMSRGDVFRASGPASA
;
A
#
# COMPACT_ATOMS: atom_id res chain seq x y z
N ALA A 1 16.73 15.95 -11.31
CA ALA A 1 16.32 14.56 -11.64
C ALA A 1 15.13 14.62 -12.59
N PRO A 2 14.94 13.64 -13.49
CA PRO A 2 13.74 13.59 -14.32
C PRO A 2 12.48 13.43 -13.44
N ILE A 3 11.34 13.94 -13.92
CA ILE A 3 10.05 13.69 -13.31
C ILE A 3 9.69 12.22 -13.55
N LEU A 4 9.40 11.49 -12.47
CA LEU A 4 9.08 10.05 -12.54
C LEU A 4 7.63 9.82 -12.98
N HIS A 5 6.72 10.70 -12.57
CA HIS A 5 5.29 10.58 -12.80
C HIS A 5 4.72 11.94 -13.23
N GLU A 6 4.35 12.07 -14.50
CA GLU A 6 3.80 13.31 -15.07
C GLU A 6 2.46 13.71 -14.43
N THR A 7 1.77 12.75 -13.82
CA THR A 7 0.49 12.96 -13.13
C THR A 7 0.64 13.24 -11.63
N MET A 8 1.86 13.24 -11.09
CA MET A 8 2.09 13.47 -9.66
C MET A 8 2.18 14.95 -9.33
N MET A 9 1.09 15.48 -8.79
CA MET A 9 1.01 16.85 -8.26
C MET A 9 1.25 16.84 -6.76
N THR A 10 2.16 17.70 -6.27
CA THR A 10 2.46 17.80 -4.83
C THR A 10 1.22 18.19 -4.04
N GLN A 11 0.85 17.37 -3.06
CA GLN A 11 -0.29 17.64 -2.18
C GLN A 11 0.12 18.45 -0.94
N GLY A 12 -0.84 19.13 -0.30
CA GLY A 12 -0.63 19.83 0.98
C GLY A 12 0.15 21.13 0.90
N LEU A 13 0.24 21.73 -0.30
CA LEU A 13 0.70 23.10 -0.48
C LEU A 13 -0.41 24.10 -0.12
N ALA A 14 -0.03 25.34 0.19
CA ALA A 14 -0.99 26.42 0.47
C ALA A 14 -1.84 26.76 -0.77
N GLU A 15 -1.18 26.83 -1.93
CA GLU A 15 -1.84 26.93 -3.23
C GLU A 15 -1.67 25.60 -4.00
N PRO A 16 -2.65 25.15 -4.78
CA PRO A 16 -2.54 23.93 -5.56
C PRO A 16 -1.32 23.92 -6.48
N ALA A 17 -0.63 22.78 -6.56
CA ALA A 17 0.49 22.62 -7.48
C ALA A 17 0.04 22.80 -8.94
N THR A 18 0.80 23.58 -9.70
CA THR A 18 0.56 23.83 -11.14
C THR A 18 1.42 22.97 -12.06
N GLU A 19 2.39 22.26 -11.50
CA GLU A 19 3.34 21.40 -12.22
C GLU A 19 3.64 20.12 -11.45
N ALA A 20 4.03 19.07 -12.19
CA ALA A 20 4.38 17.80 -11.62
C ALA A 20 5.73 17.86 -10.89
N SER A 21 5.86 17.11 -9.80
CA SER A 21 7.10 17.06 -9.04
C SER A 21 7.37 15.66 -8.48
N ASN A 22 8.62 15.39 -8.11
CA ASN A 22 8.99 14.16 -7.39
C ASN A 22 8.70 14.23 -5.88
N VAL A 23 8.04 15.29 -5.41
CA VAL A 23 7.54 15.43 -4.04
C VAL A 23 6.05 15.08 -4.04
N SER A 24 5.68 13.99 -3.37
CA SER A 24 4.28 13.54 -3.34
C SER A 24 3.40 14.44 -2.48
N ALA A 25 3.90 14.86 -1.31
CA ALA A 25 3.14 15.67 -0.36
C ALA A 25 4.06 16.52 0.51
N ARG A 26 3.53 17.67 0.94
CA ARG A 26 4.05 18.52 2.02
C ARG A 26 3.03 18.52 3.15
N MET A 27 3.49 18.27 4.37
CA MET A 27 2.65 18.35 5.55
C MET A 27 3.23 19.40 6.49
N GLU A 28 2.45 20.41 6.85
CA GLU A 28 2.84 21.48 7.76
C GLU A 28 1.93 21.45 8.99
N LEU A 29 2.52 21.25 10.18
CA LEU A 29 1.81 21.31 11.44
C LEU A 29 2.26 22.57 12.20
N LYS A 30 1.30 23.43 12.53
CA LYS A 30 1.50 24.62 13.37
C LYS A 30 0.68 24.51 14.64
N LYS A 31 1.31 24.72 15.79
CA LYS A 31 0.63 24.70 17.09
C LYS A 31 1.32 25.67 18.04
N GLY A 32 0.57 26.69 18.49
CA GLY A 32 1.08 27.73 19.39
C GLY A 32 2.09 28.67 18.73
N ASP A 33 2.80 29.42 19.56
CA ASP A 33 3.89 30.32 19.17
C ASP A 33 5.23 29.64 19.47
N ILE A 34 5.86 29.12 18.41
CA ILE A 34 7.15 28.44 18.51
C ILE A 34 8.26 29.42 18.90
N GLU A 35 8.24 30.66 18.37
CA GLU A 35 9.29 31.65 18.63
C GLU A 35 9.31 32.06 20.10
N ALA A 36 8.14 32.35 20.67
CA ALA A 36 8.01 32.62 22.10
C ALA A 36 8.47 31.42 22.97
N GLY A 37 8.13 30.20 22.55
CA GLY A 37 8.54 28.98 23.23
C GLY A 37 10.06 28.78 23.27
N PHE A 38 10.73 28.99 22.13
CA PHE A 38 12.19 28.92 22.06
C PHE A 38 12.86 30.02 22.89
N ALA A 39 12.33 31.25 22.89
CA ALA A 39 12.89 32.36 23.66
C ALA A 39 12.80 32.16 25.18
N ALA A 40 11.78 31.45 25.65
CA ALA A 40 11.56 31.20 27.09
C ALA A 40 12.25 29.92 27.62
N ALA A 41 12.87 29.11 26.76
CA ALA A 41 13.43 27.81 27.15
C ALA A 41 14.80 27.95 27.85
N ASP A 42 14.98 27.26 28.99
CA ASP A 42 16.27 27.18 29.68
C ASP A 42 17.31 26.35 28.90
N VAL A 43 16.85 25.36 28.13
CA VAL A 43 17.68 24.44 27.35
C VAL A 43 17.01 24.14 26.02
N ILE A 44 17.79 24.23 24.93
CA ILE A 44 17.38 23.86 23.58
C ILE A 44 18.30 22.74 23.09
N VAL A 45 17.72 21.67 22.54
CA VAL A 45 18.46 20.56 21.93
C VAL A 45 18.00 20.34 20.50
N GLU A 46 18.92 20.49 19.56
CA GLU A 46 18.69 20.26 18.14
C GLU A 46 19.55 19.09 17.64
N ARG A 47 18.93 18.17 16.91
CA ARG A 47 19.58 16.98 16.36
C ARG A 47 18.94 16.62 15.01
N ALA A 48 19.74 16.04 14.12
CA ALA A 48 19.28 15.41 12.90
C ALA A 48 19.34 13.89 13.09
N TYR A 49 18.31 13.19 12.61
CA TYR A 49 18.22 11.74 12.66
C TYR A 49 17.79 11.22 11.29
N ASP A 50 18.32 10.06 10.91
CA ASP A 50 17.91 9.30 9.75
C ASP A 50 17.58 7.86 10.17
N THR A 51 16.65 7.23 9.46
CA THR A 51 16.28 5.84 9.65
C THR A 51 16.41 5.08 8.33
N PRO A 52 17.01 3.88 8.33
CA PRO A 52 17.10 3.09 7.11
C PRO A 52 15.72 2.53 6.74
N THR A 53 15.50 2.33 5.44
CA THR A 53 14.38 1.50 4.96
C THR A 53 14.51 0.08 5.50
N VAL A 54 13.45 -0.43 6.12
CA VAL A 54 13.41 -1.79 6.69
C VAL A 54 12.19 -2.56 6.22
N HIS A 55 12.41 -3.83 5.86
CA HIS A 55 11.32 -4.73 5.50
C HIS A 55 10.83 -5.50 6.72
N GLN A 56 9.52 -5.76 6.80
CA GLN A 56 8.85 -6.38 7.95
C GLN A 56 9.31 -7.82 8.24
N GLY A 57 9.85 -8.50 7.23
CA GLY A 57 10.49 -9.81 7.39
C GLY A 57 9.54 -10.95 7.79
N TYR A 58 8.22 -10.83 7.58
CA TYR A 58 7.26 -11.91 7.85
C TYR A 58 7.67 -13.22 7.16
N ILE A 59 7.55 -14.36 7.88
CA ILE A 59 8.09 -15.66 7.45
C ILE A 59 7.28 -16.29 6.31
N GLU A 60 5.98 -16.06 6.28
CA GLU A 60 5.12 -16.49 5.16
C GLU A 60 5.14 -15.43 4.03
N PRO A 61 5.55 -15.76 2.80
CA PRO A 61 5.46 -14.86 1.66
C PRO A 61 4.02 -14.48 1.28
N HIS A 62 3.85 -13.49 0.39
CA HIS A 62 2.54 -13.19 -0.19
C HIS A 62 2.06 -14.36 -1.05
N ALA A 63 0.80 -14.74 -0.88
CA ALA A 63 0.14 -15.75 -1.71
C ALA A 63 -1.34 -15.41 -1.88
N THR A 64 -1.95 -15.90 -2.95
CA THR A 64 -3.40 -15.77 -3.16
C THR A 64 -3.91 -16.94 -3.97
N THR A 65 -5.15 -17.36 -3.71
CA THR A 65 -5.92 -18.23 -4.59
C THR A 65 -7.21 -17.52 -4.93
N VAL A 66 -7.60 -17.54 -6.19
CA VAL A 66 -8.78 -16.83 -6.66
C VAL A 66 -9.62 -17.69 -7.60
N VAL A 67 -10.91 -17.39 -7.64
CA VAL A 67 -11.85 -17.90 -8.63
C VAL A 67 -12.66 -16.72 -9.15
N PHE A 68 -12.49 -16.41 -10.43
CA PHE A 68 -13.33 -15.44 -11.11
C PHE A 68 -14.70 -16.05 -11.44
N ASN A 69 -15.76 -15.27 -11.31
CA ASN A 69 -17.12 -15.69 -11.59
C ASN A 69 -17.90 -14.55 -12.27
N ASP A 70 -18.50 -14.82 -13.44
CA ASP A 70 -19.35 -13.86 -14.15
C ASP A 70 -20.78 -13.78 -13.58
N ASN A 71 -21.25 -14.85 -12.92
CA ASN A 71 -22.64 -15.01 -12.48
C ASN A 71 -22.79 -15.00 -10.94
N GLY A 72 -21.80 -14.48 -10.23
CA GLY A 72 -21.77 -14.43 -8.77
C GLY A 72 -20.49 -13.77 -8.25
N PRO A 73 -20.30 -13.71 -6.92
CA PRO A 73 -19.10 -13.10 -6.38
C PRO A 73 -17.86 -13.90 -6.77
N SER A 74 -16.88 -13.21 -7.33
CA SER A 74 -15.51 -13.71 -7.46
C SER A 74 -14.90 -13.89 -6.07
N MET A 75 -14.20 -15.00 -5.87
CA MET A 75 -13.65 -15.37 -4.58
C MET A 75 -12.15 -15.12 -4.55
N ILE A 76 -11.64 -14.56 -3.45
CA ILE A 76 -10.21 -14.31 -3.23
C ILE A 76 -9.86 -14.82 -1.83
N TRP A 77 -8.95 -15.78 -1.74
CA TRP A 77 -8.36 -16.27 -0.50
C TRP A 77 -6.92 -15.79 -0.41
N CYS A 78 -6.60 -14.99 0.59
CA CYS A 78 -5.25 -14.46 0.77
C CYS A 78 -4.92 -14.25 2.26
N PRO A 79 -3.66 -14.39 2.67
CA PRO A 79 -3.21 -14.02 4.00
C PRO A 79 -3.07 -12.50 4.06
N THR A 80 -4.09 -11.82 4.58
CA THR A 80 -4.16 -10.35 4.63
C THR A 80 -4.56 -9.84 6.00
N GLN A 81 -4.05 -8.65 6.36
CA GLN A 81 -4.45 -7.90 7.55
C GLN A 81 -5.69 -7.01 7.30
N GLY A 82 -6.11 -6.84 6.04
CA GLY A 82 -7.13 -5.86 5.65
C GLY A 82 -7.99 -6.34 4.48
N HIS A 83 -8.82 -7.37 4.70
CA HIS A 83 -9.63 -7.98 3.64
C HIS A 83 -10.67 -7.03 3.02
N PHE A 84 -11.17 -6.03 3.75
CA PHE A 84 -12.03 -4.99 3.18
C PHE A 84 -11.28 -4.08 2.21
N ASP A 85 -10.05 -3.69 2.53
CA ASP A 85 -9.20 -2.88 1.66
C ASP A 85 -8.76 -3.66 0.43
N VAL A 86 -8.43 -4.95 0.59
CA VAL A 86 -8.17 -5.85 -0.53
C VAL A 86 -9.38 -5.88 -1.46
N ARG A 87 -10.59 -6.07 -0.92
CA ARG A 87 -11.83 -6.08 -1.71
C ARG A 87 -12.01 -4.76 -2.47
N ALA A 88 -11.86 -3.63 -1.79
CA ALA A 88 -12.05 -2.31 -2.38
C ALA A 88 -11.03 -2.02 -3.49
N ARG A 89 -9.74 -2.29 -3.26
CA ARG A 89 -8.67 -2.05 -4.24
C ARG A 89 -8.78 -2.99 -5.44
N VAL A 90 -9.06 -4.28 -5.22
CA VAL A 90 -9.25 -5.21 -6.34
C VAL A 90 -10.49 -4.82 -7.16
N ALA A 91 -11.61 -4.47 -6.51
CA ALA A 91 -12.80 -3.99 -7.20
C ALA A 91 -12.50 -2.77 -8.09
N GLN A 92 -11.80 -1.77 -7.53
CA GLN A 92 -11.38 -0.58 -8.27
C GLN A 92 -10.48 -0.92 -9.46
N LEU A 93 -9.43 -1.71 -9.25
CA LEU A 93 -8.47 -2.08 -10.30
C LEU A 93 -9.10 -2.93 -11.42
N MET A 94 -10.09 -3.75 -11.07
CA MET A 94 -10.77 -4.65 -12.01
C MET A 94 -12.02 -4.03 -12.64
N ASN A 95 -12.38 -2.81 -12.24
CA ASN A 95 -13.62 -2.14 -12.62
C ASN A 95 -14.86 -3.01 -12.33
N LEU A 96 -14.93 -3.55 -11.11
CA LEU A 96 -16.03 -4.36 -10.59
C LEU A 96 -16.70 -3.64 -9.41
N GLU A 97 -17.98 -3.94 -9.17
CA GLU A 97 -18.67 -3.51 -7.96
C GLU A 97 -18.18 -4.30 -6.74
N LEU A 98 -18.23 -3.68 -5.56
CA LEU A 98 -17.79 -4.32 -4.30
C LEU A 98 -18.53 -5.64 -4.02
N GLY A 99 -19.81 -5.74 -4.40
CA GLY A 99 -20.63 -6.94 -4.22
C GLY A 99 -20.22 -8.12 -5.13
N GLN A 100 -19.47 -7.84 -6.19
CA GLN A 100 -18.98 -8.86 -7.13
C GLN A 100 -17.70 -9.54 -6.63
N ILE A 101 -17.17 -9.15 -5.48
CA ILE A 101 -15.95 -9.73 -4.91
C ILE A 101 -16.16 -10.09 -3.43
N LYS A 102 -15.80 -11.32 -3.08
CA LYS A 102 -15.70 -11.76 -1.69
C LYS A 102 -14.25 -12.13 -1.39
N VAL A 103 -13.65 -11.40 -0.46
CA VAL A 103 -12.32 -11.69 0.08
C VAL A 103 -12.48 -12.48 1.37
N VAL A 104 -11.78 -13.61 1.45
CA VAL A 104 -11.65 -14.45 2.62
C VAL A 104 -10.21 -14.31 3.12
N ALA A 105 -10.05 -13.69 4.28
CA ALA A 105 -8.76 -13.67 4.95
C ALA A 105 -8.41 -15.09 5.39
N SER A 106 -7.33 -15.64 4.84
CA SER A 106 -6.77 -16.92 5.26
C SER A 106 -5.90 -16.74 6.51
N GLU A 107 -5.58 -17.84 7.18
CA GLU A 107 -4.58 -17.84 8.26
C GLU A 107 -3.29 -17.17 7.77
N ILE A 108 -2.68 -16.33 8.62
CA ILE A 108 -1.63 -15.40 8.21
C ILE A 108 -0.35 -15.66 9.00
N GLY A 109 0.75 -15.96 8.29
CA GLY A 109 2.08 -16.18 8.88
C GLY A 109 2.85 -14.89 9.17
N GLY A 110 2.19 -13.94 9.84
CA GLY A 110 2.71 -12.61 10.15
C GLY A 110 2.57 -11.59 9.00
N GLY A 111 2.54 -10.30 9.33
CA GLY A 111 2.37 -9.21 8.38
C GLY A 111 3.00 -7.88 8.79
N PHE A 112 2.87 -7.47 10.07
CA PHE A 112 3.50 -6.27 10.63
C PHE A 112 3.28 -4.98 9.81
N GLY A 113 2.09 -4.86 9.20
CA GLY A 113 1.71 -3.74 8.32
C GLY A 113 1.94 -4.03 6.83
N GLY A 114 2.81 -4.97 6.48
CA GLY A 114 3.17 -5.29 5.09
C GLY A 114 2.12 -6.09 4.30
N LYS A 115 1.13 -6.71 4.98
CA LYS A 115 0.07 -7.52 4.34
C LYS A 115 -1.29 -6.80 4.28
N THR A 116 -1.26 -5.47 4.16
CA THR A 116 -2.45 -4.62 3.94
C THR A 116 -2.60 -4.20 2.47
N THR A 117 -1.49 -4.15 1.73
CA THR A 117 -1.45 -3.75 0.32
C THR A 117 -1.75 -4.93 -0.60
N VAL A 118 -2.46 -4.67 -1.69
CA VAL A 118 -2.74 -5.65 -2.76
C VAL A 118 -1.55 -5.77 -3.70
N TYR A 119 -1.20 -7.00 -4.07
CA TYR A 119 -0.10 -7.27 -5.01
C TYR A 119 -0.49 -8.32 -6.04
N LEU A 120 -0.82 -9.53 -5.59
CA LEU A 120 -1.08 -10.68 -6.45
C LEU A 120 -2.55 -10.79 -6.86
N GLU A 121 -3.45 -10.32 -6.01
CA GLU A 121 -4.89 -10.57 -6.09
C GLU A 121 -5.51 -10.07 -7.40
N PRO A 122 -5.25 -8.84 -7.88
CA PRO A 122 -5.81 -8.36 -9.15
C PRO A 122 -5.27 -9.16 -10.35
N VAL A 123 -3.98 -9.50 -10.35
CA VAL A 123 -3.34 -10.24 -11.45
C VAL A 123 -3.88 -11.67 -11.52
N ALA A 124 -3.93 -12.36 -10.37
CA ALA A 124 -4.49 -13.70 -10.26
C ALA A 124 -5.95 -13.71 -10.76
N LEU A 125 -6.73 -12.68 -10.44
CA LEU A 125 -8.14 -12.61 -10.81
C LEU A 125 -8.32 -12.42 -12.33
N ILE A 126 -7.51 -11.57 -12.97
CA ILE A 126 -7.46 -11.46 -14.44
C ILE A 126 -7.11 -12.79 -15.08
N LEU A 127 -6.11 -13.50 -14.55
CA LEU A 127 -5.69 -14.80 -15.08
C LEU A 127 -6.79 -15.85 -14.90
N SER A 128 -7.50 -15.84 -13.77
CA SER A 128 -8.64 -16.72 -13.53
C SER A 128 -9.78 -16.45 -14.51
N LYS A 129 -10.09 -15.17 -14.77
CA LYS A 129 -11.06 -14.77 -15.79
C LYS A 129 -10.68 -15.27 -17.18
N LYS A 130 -9.42 -15.06 -17.59
CA LYS A 130 -8.95 -15.43 -18.93
C LYS A 130 -8.87 -16.94 -19.14
N SER A 131 -8.54 -17.69 -18.09
CA SER A 131 -8.37 -19.14 -18.16
C SER A 131 -9.67 -19.92 -17.90
N GLY A 132 -10.68 -19.29 -17.28
CA GLY A 132 -11.87 -19.96 -16.80
C GLY A 132 -11.59 -20.95 -15.66
N ARG A 133 -10.46 -20.82 -14.96
CA ARG A 133 -9.99 -21.77 -13.94
C ARG A 133 -9.59 -21.05 -12.65
N PRO A 134 -9.62 -21.72 -11.49
CA PRO A 134 -8.98 -21.22 -10.28
C PRO A 134 -7.50 -20.97 -10.53
N VAL A 135 -6.98 -19.84 -10.00
CA VAL A 135 -5.57 -19.47 -10.10
C VAL A 135 -4.99 -19.29 -8.70
N LYS A 136 -3.87 -19.96 -8.44
CA LYS A 136 -3.03 -19.72 -7.27
C LYS A 136 -1.75 -19.00 -7.71
N MET A 137 -1.36 -17.96 -6.96
CA MET A 137 -0.08 -17.26 -7.12
C MET A 137 0.61 -17.16 -5.78
N GLU A 138 1.94 -17.21 -5.80
CA GLU A 138 2.80 -16.97 -4.63
C GLU A 138 4.02 -16.17 -5.05
N MET A 139 4.47 -15.29 -4.16
CA MET A 139 5.78 -14.64 -4.27
C MET A 139 6.84 -15.57 -3.69
N SER A 140 7.99 -15.67 -4.36
CA SER A 140 9.17 -16.18 -3.69
C SER A 140 9.62 -15.21 -2.60
N ARG A 141 10.47 -15.66 -1.67
CA ARG A 141 11.10 -14.76 -0.69
C ARG A 141 11.84 -13.61 -1.36
N GLY A 142 12.50 -13.87 -2.49
CA GLY A 142 13.20 -12.83 -3.25
C GLY A 142 12.24 -11.81 -3.86
N ASP A 143 11.06 -12.23 -4.31
CA ASP A 143 10.05 -11.33 -4.86
C ASP A 143 9.47 -10.42 -3.79
N VAL A 144 9.21 -10.96 -2.59
CA VAL A 144 8.77 -10.17 -1.42
C VAL A 144 9.73 -9.00 -1.19
N PHE A 145 11.03 -9.25 -1.05
CA PHE A 145 11.99 -8.17 -0.78
C PHE A 145 12.14 -7.15 -1.92
N ARG A 146 11.83 -7.51 -3.17
CA ARG A 146 11.99 -6.63 -4.33
C ARG A 146 10.72 -5.88 -4.73
N ALA A 147 9.55 -6.45 -4.43
CA ALA A 147 8.28 -6.02 -5.01
C ALA A 147 7.19 -5.68 -3.98
N SER A 148 7.42 -5.89 -2.67
CA SER A 148 6.51 -5.39 -1.62
C SER A 148 7.05 -4.13 -0.93
N GLY A 149 6.20 -3.51 -0.10
CA GLY A 149 6.46 -2.20 0.51
C GLY A 149 7.20 -2.30 1.85
N PRO A 150 8.50 -1.96 1.93
CA PRO A 150 9.18 -1.78 3.21
C PRO A 150 8.67 -0.51 3.91
N ALA A 151 9.01 -0.35 5.19
CA ALA A 151 8.83 0.93 5.87
C ALA A 151 9.71 2.00 5.20
N SER A 152 9.12 3.16 4.93
CA SER A 152 9.85 4.31 4.38
C SER A 152 11.03 4.69 5.27
N ALA A 153 12.12 5.13 4.64
CA ALA A 153 13.22 5.79 5.34
C ALA A 153 12.77 7.14 5.92
#